data_AF-A0A372QGW8-F1
#
_entry.id   AF-A0A372QGW8-F1
#
_cell.length_a   1.000
_cell.length_b   1.000
_cell.length_c   1.000
_cell.angle_alpha   90.00
_cell.angle_beta   90.00
_cell.angle_gamma   90.00
#
_symmetry.space_group_name_H-M   'P 1'
#
loop_
_entity.id
_entity.type
_entity.pdbx_description
1 polymer ?
#
loop_
_entity_poly.entity_id
_entity_poly.type
_entity_poly.pdbx_seq_one_letter_code
_entity_poly.pdbx_strand_id
1 'polypeptide(L)'
;MDDDRRSRTSAGSAPTTFSNAKPKIVDPIRIECKKVAIKPTGAFLDTYTDVKLGVLFCHSTRDMYLCLNELKDKICIPYDQVTGFRIAEYKELEISLIPNFDRRFFQNGVEIKGDPSNGLLEKATSLLFIPCPFVSLNVLVSVEAAFGRYRTEIFLDIRNLDSSNIQDNNSNLNNEMFVRFYLHVERGGVIVPRDISFNGIIQAIESRFDFQLNKERISYKNGAYDMVAIRDEEDWKVAKWETKHSDKAGVMDLYLY
;
A
#
# COMPACT_ATOMS: atom_id res chain seq x y z
N MET A 1 34.06 -54.37 -35.86
CA MET A 1 33.14 -54.11 -36.98
C MET A 1 31.82 -53.61 -36.37
N ASP A 2 31.72 -52.38 -35.86
CA ASP A 2 31.94 -51.05 -36.50
C ASP A 2 30.97 -50.84 -37.68
N ASP A 3 30.22 -49.73 -37.88
CA ASP A 3 29.83 -48.56 -37.04
C ASP A 3 28.42 -48.09 -37.56
N ASP A 4 27.71 -46.97 -37.30
CA ASP A 4 27.84 -45.62 -36.71
C ASP A 4 26.38 -45.19 -36.29
N ARG A 5 26.19 -43.95 -35.80
CA ARG A 5 24.94 -43.13 -35.88
C ARG A 5 23.94 -43.11 -34.70
N ARG A 6 24.46 -42.52 -33.61
CA ARG A 6 24.04 -41.19 -33.10
C ARG A 6 22.57 -40.92 -32.68
N SER A 7 22.45 -40.69 -31.37
CA SER A 7 21.88 -39.45 -30.77
C SER A 7 20.37 -39.20 -30.77
N ARG A 8 19.77 -39.24 -29.56
CA ARG A 8 19.34 -38.01 -28.84
C ARG A 8 18.94 -38.23 -27.37
N THR A 9 19.81 -37.74 -26.49
CA THR A 9 19.52 -36.96 -25.26
C THR A 9 18.16 -37.13 -24.55
N SER A 10 18.28 -37.57 -23.29
CA SER A 10 17.33 -37.38 -22.18
C SER A 10 16.53 -36.07 -22.24
N ALA A 11 15.20 -36.18 -22.09
CA ALA A 11 14.31 -35.09 -21.71
C ALA A 11 13.94 -35.26 -20.23
N GLY A 12 14.54 -34.46 -19.34
CA GLY A 12 14.21 -34.48 -17.91
C GLY A 12 12.88 -33.78 -17.64
N SER A 13 11.93 -34.48 -17.01
CA SER A 13 10.63 -33.91 -16.61
C SER A 13 10.80 -32.84 -15.53
N ALA A 14 10.64 -31.56 -15.91
CA ALA A 14 10.69 -30.44 -14.97
C ALA A 14 9.37 -30.35 -14.16
N PRO A 15 9.40 -30.35 -12.81
CA PRO A 15 8.22 -30.15 -11.99
C PRO A 15 7.91 -28.65 -11.84
N THR A 16 7.05 -28.11 -12.70
CA THR A 16 6.56 -26.71 -12.62
C THR A 16 5.11 -26.62 -12.12
N THR A 17 4.78 -27.37 -11.06
CA THR A 17 3.56 -27.13 -10.27
C THR A 17 3.71 -25.84 -9.45
N PHE A 18 3.44 -24.69 -10.09
CA PHE A 18 3.13 -23.46 -9.37
C PHE A 18 1.94 -23.73 -8.45
N SER A 19 2.16 -23.64 -7.14
CA SER A 19 1.11 -23.89 -6.16
C SER A 19 0.15 -22.69 -6.14
N ASN A 20 -1.13 -22.92 -6.43
CA ASN A 20 -2.21 -21.94 -6.23
C ASN A 20 -2.52 -21.69 -4.73
N ALA A 21 -1.55 -21.90 -3.85
CA ALA A 21 -1.64 -21.55 -2.45
C ALA A 21 -1.54 -20.03 -2.32
N LYS A 22 -2.63 -19.38 -1.89
CA LYS A 22 -2.59 -17.97 -1.47
C LYS A 22 -1.42 -17.79 -0.49
N PRO A 23 -0.50 -16.82 -0.70
CA PRO A 23 0.65 -16.64 0.18
C PRO A 23 0.20 -16.54 1.63
N LYS A 24 0.75 -17.39 2.51
CA LYS A 24 0.36 -17.43 3.93
C LYS A 24 0.68 -16.07 4.54
N ILE A 25 -0.36 -15.29 4.84
CA ILE A 25 -0.21 -13.93 5.34
C ILE A 25 0.49 -14.00 6.69
N VAL A 26 1.67 -13.38 6.78
CA VAL A 26 2.33 -13.12 8.06
C VAL A 26 1.67 -11.88 8.63
N ASP A 27 1.07 -12.01 9.82
CA ASP A 27 0.41 -10.91 10.51
C ASP A 27 0.85 -10.95 12.00
N PRO A 28 1.41 -9.86 12.55
CA PRO A 28 1.74 -8.60 11.89
C PRO A 28 2.92 -8.70 10.91
N ILE A 29 2.92 -7.86 9.87
CA ILE A 29 4.12 -7.62 9.06
C ILE A 29 5.00 -6.60 9.82
N ARG A 30 6.21 -7.00 10.20
CA ARG A 30 7.18 -6.16 10.92
C ARG A 30 8.23 -5.57 9.98
N ILE A 31 8.46 -4.27 10.06
CA ILE A 31 9.58 -3.57 9.44
C ILE A 31 10.40 -2.91 10.55
N GLU A 32 11.70 -3.17 10.58
CA GLU A 32 12.63 -2.50 11.49
C GLU A 32 13.24 -1.28 10.80
N CYS A 33 13.31 -0.16 11.51
CA CYS A 33 13.65 1.14 10.94
C CYS A 33 14.89 1.71 11.64
N LYS A 34 15.76 2.36 10.85
CA LYS A 34 16.82 3.22 11.42
C LYS A 34 16.28 4.57 11.88
N LYS A 35 15.28 5.06 11.15
CA LYS A 35 14.70 6.39 11.29
C LYS A 35 13.26 6.38 10.79
N VAL A 36 12.41 7.20 11.40
CA VAL A 36 11.11 7.62 10.88
C VAL A 36 11.12 9.14 10.83
N ALA A 37 11.06 9.71 9.63
CA ALA A 37 10.95 11.15 9.43
C ALA A 37 9.48 11.56 9.33
N ILE A 38 9.13 12.68 9.95
CA ILE A 38 7.77 13.13 10.15
C ILE A 38 7.55 14.39 9.29
N LYS A 39 6.64 14.29 8.31
CA LYS A 39 6.29 15.39 7.40
C LYS A 39 4.94 16.00 7.82
N PRO A 40 4.75 17.33 7.71
CA PRO A 40 5.68 18.33 7.20
C PRO A 40 6.59 18.94 8.29
N THR A 41 6.51 18.48 9.53
CA THR A 41 7.18 19.12 10.69
C THR A 41 8.70 19.06 10.65
N GLY A 42 9.30 18.13 9.89
CA GLY A 42 10.75 17.91 9.84
C GLY A 42 11.30 17.19 11.08
N ALA A 43 10.44 16.86 12.03
CA ALA A 43 10.77 16.04 13.20
C ALA A 43 11.14 14.61 12.77
N PHE A 44 11.80 13.87 13.66
CA PHE A 44 12.11 12.47 13.42
C PHE A 44 12.33 11.69 14.72
N LEU A 45 12.21 10.37 14.59
CA LEU A 45 12.57 9.35 15.56
C LEU A 45 13.69 8.50 14.94
N ASP A 46 14.68 8.06 15.70
CA ASP A 46 15.82 7.30 15.15
C ASP A 46 16.43 6.30 16.14
N THR A 47 17.36 5.45 15.67
CA THR A 47 18.01 4.45 16.53
C THR A 47 19.07 5.00 17.50
N TYR A 48 19.27 6.33 17.55
CA TYR A 48 20.09 6.97 18.60
C TYR A 48 19.24 7.37 19.81
N THR A 49 17.96 7.67 19.56
CA THR A 49 16.93 7.96 20.58
C THR A 49 16.19 6.68 21.01
N ASP A 50 15.78 5.85 20.05
CA ASP A 50 15.07 4.58 20.24
C ASP A 50 15.96 3.37 19.92
N VAL A 51 16.54 2.71 20.93
CA VAL A 51 17.44 1.53 20.76
C VAL A 51 16.86 0.44 19.84
N LYS A 52 15.52 0.32 19.75
CA LYS A 52 14.82 -0.41 18.69
C LYS A 52 13.62 0.40 18.22
N LEU A 53 13.65 0.81 16.96
CA LEU A 53 12.59 1.53 16.25
C LEU A 53 12.03 0.65 15.13
N GLY A 54 10.71 0.70 14.90
CA GLY A 54 10.09 -0.05 13.82
C GLY A 54 8.59 0.15 13.74
N VAL A 55 7.97 -0.55 12.78
CA VAL A 55 6.52 -0.50 12.53
C VAL A 55 5.96 -1.91 12.33
N LEU A 56 4.76 -2.14 12.87
CA LEU A 56 3.96 -3.34 12.68
C LEU A 56 2.71 -2.97 11.89
N PHE A 57 2.42 -3.72 10.83
CA PHE A 57 1.18 -3.63 10.07
C PHE A 57 0.31 -4.83 10.44
N CYS A 58 -0.76 -4.59 11.19
CA CYS A 58 -1.71 -5.60 11.69
C CYS A 58 -2.95 -5.63 10.80
N HIS A 59 -2.97 -6.53 9.83
CA HIS A 59 -4.07 -6.68 8.87
C HIS A 59 -5.37 -7.16 9.53
N SER A 60 -5.27 -8.06 10.53
CA SER A 60 -6.41 -8.60 11.28
C SER A 60 -7.12 -7.56 12.15
N THR A 61 -6.39 -6.64 12.79
CA THR A 61 -6.97 -5.57 13.62
C THR A 61 -7.22 -4.27 12.85
N ARG A 62 -6.70 -4.17 11.62
CA ARG A 62 -6.74 -2.98 10.76
C ARG A 62 -6.00 -1.77 11.38
N ASP A 63 -4.91 -2.05 12.10
CA ASP A 63 -4.05 -1.04 12.77
C ASP A 63 -2.60 -1.07 12.25
N MET A 64 -1.97 0.10 12.21
CA MET A 64 -0.51 0.26 12.14
C MET A 64 0.02 0.62 13.53
N TYR A 65 1.08 -0.04 14.02
CA TYR A 65 1.75 0.31 15.27
C TYR A 65 3.18 0.78 15.01
N LEU A 66 3.45 2.06 15.23
CA LEU A 66 4.81 2.59 15.38
C LEU A 66 5.33 2.16 16.77
N CYS A 67 6.44 1.43 16.83
CA CYS A 67 7.01 0.89 18.06
C CYS A 67 8.28 1.64 18.47
N LEU A 68 8.28 2.12 19.71
CA LEU A 68 9.30 2.99 20.34
C LEU A 68 9.84 2.34 21.63
N ASN A 69 10.85 2.94 22.25
CA ASN A 69 11.41 2.61 23.56
C ASN A 69 11.65 1.09 23.74
N GLU A 70 12.56 0.54 22.94
CA GLU A 70 12.86 -0.91 22.87
C GLU A 70 11.66 -1.80 22.45
N LEU A 71 10.68 -1.22 21.75
CA LEU A 71 9.39 -1.81 21.37
C LEU A 71 8.38 -1.98 22.53
N LYS A 72 8.64 -1.36 23.69
CA LYS A 72 7.74 -1.36 24.85
C LYS A 72 6.55 -0.42 24.63
N ASP A 73 6.81 0.73 24.04
CA ASP A 73 5.82 1.74 23.75
C ASP A 73 5.34 1.63 22.30
N LYS A 74 4.06 1.89 22.06
CA LYS A 74 3.45 1.81 20.73
C LYS A 74 2.47 2.94 20.50
N ILE A 75 2.53 3.53 19.31
CA ILE A 75 1.52 4.45 18.79
C ILE A 75 0.74 3.71 17.72
N CYS A 76 -0.52 3.46 18.01
CA CYS A 76 -1.47 2.77 17.16
C CYS A 76 -2.24 3.78 16.30
N ILE A 77 -2.22 3.59 14.99
CA ILE A 77 -2.86 4.43 13.98
C ILE A 77 -3.73 3.50 13.12
N PRO A 78 -5.08 3.62 13.17
CA PRO A 78 -5.97 2.78 12.37
C PRO A 78 -5.79 2.98 10.86
N TYR A 79 -6.13 1.96 10.06
CA TYR A 79 -5.95 1.99 8.59
C TYR A 79 -6.94 2.90 7.84
N ASP A 80 -8.01 3.38 8.48
CA ASP A 80 -8.90 4.40 7.92
C ASP A 80 -8.23 5.79 7.87
N GLN A 81 -7.32 6.07 8.80
CA GLN A 81 -6.47 7.27 8.83
C GLN A 81 -5.43 7.31 7.70
N VAL A 82 -5.14 6.18 7.06
CA VAL A 82 -4.17 6.07 5.97
C VAL A 82 -4.83 6.45 4.65
N THR A 83 -4.26 7.47 3.98
CA THR A 83 -4.76 8.02 2.71
C THR A 83 -3.89 7.63 1.51
N GLY A 84 -2.64 7.22 1.74
CA GLY A 84 -1.68 6.88 0.67
C GLY A 84 -0.47 6.11 1.17
N PHE A 85 0.21 5.46 0.23
CA PHE A 85 1.35 4.56 0.45
C PHE A 85 2.34 4.70 -0.72
N ARG A 86 3.65 4.73 -0.46
CA ARG A 86 4.70 4.69 -1.51
C ARG A 86 5.93 3.93 -1.02
N ILE A 87 6.48 3.09 -1.89
CA ILE A 87 7.83 2.54 -1.77
C ILE A 87 8.68 3.31 -2.78
N ALA A 88 9.60 4.13 -2.27
CA ALA A 88 10.56 4.90 -3.07
C ALA A 88 11.79 4.05 -3.43
N GLU A 89 12.61 4.55 -4.37
CA GLU A 89 13.75 3.84 -4.98
C GLU A 89 14.66 3.12 -3.95
N TYR A 90 15.01 3.80 -2.86
CA TYR A 90 15.95 3.28 -1.84
C TYR A 90 15.31 2.37 -0.79
N LYS A 91 14.15 1.78 -1.10
CA LYS A 91 13.29 1.00 -0.19
C LYS A 91 12.73 1.82 0.99
N GLU A 92 12.68 3.14 0.86
CA GLU A 92 11.99 3.97 1.86
C GLU A 92 10.47 3.76 1.72
N LEU A 93 9.76 3.71 2.85
CA LEU A 93 8.32 3.49 2.90
C LEU A 93 7.66 4.76 3.41
N GLU A 94 6.86 5.41 2.57
CA GLU A 94 6.07 6.59 2.93
C GLU A 94 4.59 6.22 3.11
N ILE A 95 4.00 6.63 4.25
CA ILE A 95 2.59 6.49 4.58
C ILE A 95 1.97 7.87 4.74
N SER A 96 1.03 8.23 3.87
CA SER A 96 0.25 9.47 3.95
C SER A 96 -0.96 9.30 4.86
N LEU A 97 -1.25 10.30 5.69
CA LEU A 97 -2.26 10.26 6.76
C LEU A 97 -3.26 11.44 6.63
N ILE A 98 -4.44 11.30 7.23
CA ILE A 98 -5.39 12.40 7.41
C ILE A 98 -4.78 13.45 8.37
N PRO A 99 -4.93 14.77 8.13
CA PRO A 99 -4.47 15.78 9.08
C PRO A 99 -5.12 15.61 10.47
N ASN A 100 -4.30 15.62 11.52
CA ASN A 100 -4.71 15.35 12.91
C ASN A 100 -5.32 13.95 13.13
N PHE A 101 -4.83 12.94 12.40
CA PHE A 101 -5.26 11.54 12.49
C PHE A 101 -5.43 10.99 13.92
N ASP A 102 -6.46 10.16 14.08
CA ASP A 102 -6.73 9.41 15.31
C ASP A 102 -5.59 8.44 15.65
N ARG A 103 -5.27 8.37 16.95
CA ARG A 103 -4.18 7.53 17.46
C ARG A 103 -4.40 7.13 18.91
N ARG A 104 -4.00 5.90 19.24
CA ARG A 104 -4.03 5.32 20.59
C ARG A 104 -2.62 5.02 21.06
N PHE A 105 -2.33 5.23 22.35
CA PHE A 105 -1.01 5.06 22.92
C PHE A 105 -0.97 3.85 23.85
N PHE A 106 0.07 3.04 23.76
CA PHE A 106 0.25 1.85 24.59
C PHE A 106 1.65 1.80 25.18
N GLN A 107 1.77 1.35 26.43
CA GLN A 107 3.04 1.06 27.10
C GLN A 107 2.98 -0.34 27.71
N ASN A 108 3.95 -1.18 27.38
CA ASN A 108 4.01 -2.61 27.75
C ASN A 108 2.72 -3.40 27.41
N GLY A 109 1.96 -2.94 26.40
CA GLY A 109 0.69 -3.53 25.96
C GLY A 109 -0.57 -2.99 26.67
N VAL A 110 -0.44 -2.11 27.66
CA VAL A 110 -1.57 -1.42 28.32
C VAL A 110 -1.82 -0.07 27.65
N GLU A 111 -3.07 0.29 27.40
CA GLU A 111 -3.42 1.59 26.82
C GLU A 111 -3.21 2.73 27.83
N ILE A 112 -2.61 3.84 27.37
CA ILE A 112 -2.23 5.00 28.18
C ILE A 112 -2.70 6.31 27.55
N LYS A 113 -2.76 7.38 28.35
CA LYS A 113 -3.14 8.74 27.88
C LYS A 113 -1.96 9.63 27.49
N GLY A 114 -0.73 9.25 27.84
CA GLY A 114 0.47 10.00 27.46
C GLY A 114 0.95 9.56 26.07
N ASP A 115 1.30 10.52 25.22
CA ASP A 115 1.93 10.26 23.92
C ASP A 115 3.42 9.92 24.13
N PRO A 116 3.88 8.68 23.84
CA PRO A 116 5.29 8.32 24.00
C PRO A 116 6.21 9.01 22.98
N SER A 117 5.66 9.62 21.93
CA SER A 117 6.41 10.52 21.02
C SER A 117 6.45 11.98 21.49
N ASN A 118 5.90 12.30 22.68
CA ASN A 118 5.88 13.65 23.25
C ASN A 118 5.35 14.75 22.29
N GLY A 119 4.33 14.43 21.48
CA GLY A 119 3.73 15.36 20.54
C GLY A 119 4.46 15.50 19.19
N LEU A 120 5.52 14.74 18.92
CA LEU A 120 6.25 14.80 17.63
C LEU A 120 5.34 14.47 16.42
N LEU A 121 4.24 13.74 16.63
CA LEU A 121 3.21 13.43 15.63
C LEU A 121 2.09 14.49 15.51
N GLU A 122 2.14 15.60 16.25
CA GLU A 122 1.23 16.72 16.02
C GLU A 122 1.43 17.33 14.63
N LYS A 123 0.32 17.66 13.94
CA LYS A 123 0.30 18.24 12.58
C LYS A 123 0.97 17.37 11.50
N ALA A 124 1.38 16.15 11.81
CA ALA A 124 1.94 15.22 10.86
C ALA A 124 0.87 14.78 9.83
N THR A 125 1.27 14.72 8.56
CA THR A 125 0.43 14.26 7.43
C THR A 125 1.11 13.17 6.61
N SER A 126 2.38 12.88 6.85
CA SER A 126 3.07 11.71 6.30
C SER A 126 4.20 11.23 7.21
N LEU A 127 4.40 9.91 7.25
CA LEU A 127 5.50 9.23 7.93
C LEU A 127 6.38 8.52 6.91
N LEU A 128 7.65 8.92 6.83
CA LEU A 128 8.67 8.30 5.98
C LEU A 128 9.54 7.37 6.84
N PHE A 129 9.25 6.08 6.76
CA PHE A 129 9.99 4.99 7.40
C PHE A 129 11.22 4.65 6.56
N ILE A 130 12.41 4.70 7.18
CA ILE A 130 13.70 4.37 6.55
C ILE A 130 14.17 3.03 7.13
N PRO A 131 14.01 1.90 6.41
CA PRO A 131 14.26 0.57 6.96
C PRO A 131 15.73 0.27 7.28
N CYS A 132 15.95 -0.73 8.13
CA CYS A 132 17.27 -1.33 8.31
C CYS A 132 17.73 -2.06 7.03
N PRO A 133 19.04 -2.19 6.75
CA PRO A 133 19.52 -2.60 5.42
C PRO A 133 19.16 -4.04 5.06
N PHE A 134 18.97 -4.88 6.07
CA PHE A 134 18.54 -6.27 5.97
C PHE A 134 17.04 -6.44 5.62
N VAL A 135 16.24 -5.37 5.70
CA VAL A 135 14.84 -5.40 5.23
C VAL A 135 14.84 -5.55 3.71
N SER A 136 14.20 -6.60 3.23
CA SER A 136 14.07 -6.89 1.80
C SER A 136 12.85 -6.17 1.21
N LEU A 137 12.93 -5.82 -0.08
CA LEU A 137 11.82 -5.18 -0.79
C LEU A 137 10.53 -6.01 -0.74
N ASN A 138 10.66 -7.34 -0.67
CA ASN A 138 9.53 -8.27 -0.56
C ASN A 138 8.71 -8.04 0.72
N VAL A 139 9.32 -7.57 1.82
CA VAL A 139 8.57 -7.22 3.05
C VAL A 139 7.69 -5.99 2.79
N LEU A 140 8.23 -4.95 2.14
CA LEU A 140 7.49 -3.72 1.84
C LEU A 140 6.34 -3.98 0.85
N VAL A 141 6.60 -4.77 -0.21
CA VAL A 141 5.58 -5.20 -1.18
C VAL A 141 4.51 -6.09 -0.52
N SER A 142 4.83 -6.80 0.57
CA SER A 142 3.83 -7.54 1.35
C SER A 142 2.89 -6.61 2.15
N VAL A 143 3.38 -5.44 2.61
CA VAL A 143 2.55 -4.41 3.24
C VAL A 143 1.61 -3.75 2.21
N GLU A 144 2.12 -3.39 1.04
CA GLU A 144 1.29 -2.90 -0.08
C GLU A 144 0.17 -3.89 -0.43
N ALA A 145 0.50 -5.18 -0.52
CA ALA A 145 -0.46 -6.24 -0.80
C ALA A 145 -1.49 -6.41 0.33
N ALA A 146 -1.16 -6.08 1.58
CA ALA A 146 -2.12 -6.07 2.70
C ALA A 146 -3.07 -4.86 2.61
N PHE A 147 -2.57 -3.66 2.33
CA PHE A 147 -3.43 -2.49 2.09
C PHE A 147 -4.36 -2.68 0.88
N GLY A 148 -3.84 -3.28 -0.21
CA GLY A 148 -4.65 -3.63 -1.37
C GLY A 148 -5.79 -4.60 -1.04
N ARG A 149 -5.51 -5.68 -0.29
CA ARG A 149 -6.56 -6.60 0.20
C ARG A 149 -7.58 -5.90 1.08
N TYR A 150 -7.15 -5.14 2.08
CA TYR A 150 -8.03 -4.39 2.97
C TYR A 150 -8.99 -3.45 2.22
N ARG A 151 -8.52 -2.76 1.17
CA ARG A 151 -9.37 -1.87 0.36
C ARG A 151 -10.30 -2.64 -0.61
N THR A 152 -9.92 -3.82 -1.09
CA THR A 152 -10.86 -4.76 -1.77
C THR A 152 -11.90 -5.33 -0.81
N GLU A 153 -11.53 -5.70 0.42
CA GLU A 153 -12.45 -6.21 1.45
C GLU A 153 -13.54 -5.16 1.77
N ILE A 154 -13.14 -3.93 2.08
CA ILE A 154 -14.08 -2.79 2.26
C ILE A 154 -15.02 -2.66 1.06
N PHE A 155 -14.49 -2.67 -0.17
CA PHE A 155 -15.29 -2.50 -1.38
C PHE A 155 -16.34 -3.62 -1.54
N LEU A 156 -15.99 -4.86 -1.23
CA LEU A 156 -16.90 -6.01 -1.32
C LEU A 156 -17.95 -6.01 -0.20
N ASP A 157 -17.57 -5.66 1.03
CA ASP A 157 -18.51 -5.48 2.15
C ASP A 157 -19.58 -4.44 1.80
N ILE A 158 -19.18 -3.29 1.27
CA ILE A 158 -20.10 -2.21 0.82
C ILE A 158 -21.04 -2.69 -0.29
N ARG A 159 -20.52 -3.42 -1.30
CA ARG A 159 -21.36 -3.93 -2.40
C ARG A 159 -22.43 -4.92 -1.92
N ASN A 160 -22.14 -5.68 -0.87
CA ASN A 160 -23.13 -6.57 -0.25
C ASN A 160 -24.19 -5.76 0.54
N LEU A 161 -23.77 -4.71 1.27
CA LEU A 161 -24.68 -3.78 1.97
C LEU A 161 -25.61 -3.02 1.00
N ASP A 162 -25.09 -2.51 -0.13
CA ASP A 162 -25.90 -1.87 -1.18
C ASP A 162 -26.96 -2.82 -1.78
N SER A 163 -26.77 -4.14 -1.64
CA SER A 163 -27.73 -5.15 -2.10
C SER A 163 -28.83 -5.46 -1.06
N SER A 164 -28.75 -4.89 0.15
CA SER A 164 -29.68 -5.09 1.25
C SER A 164 -30.00 -3.76 1.96
N ASN A 165 -31.00 -3.02 1.46
CA ASN A 165 -31.45 -1.69 1.90
C ASN A 165 -31.32 -1.39 3.41
N ILE A 166 -30.14 -0.92 3.85
CA ILE A 166 -29.85 -0.40 5.19
C ILE A 166 -29.02 0.87 5.00
N GLN A 167 -29.57 2.02 5.43
CA GLN A 167 -28.87 3.30 5.37
C GLN A 167 -27.93 3.45 6.57
N ASP A 168 -26.70 2.95 6.44
CA ASP A 168 -25.65 3.19 7.43
C ASP A 168 -24.92 4.52 7.16
N ASN A 169 -24.59 5.25 8.22
CA ASN A 169 -24.09 6.64 8.15
C ASN A 169 -22.63 6.78 7.67
N ASN A 170 -22.03 5.73 7.11
CA ASN A 170 -20.60 5.65 6.79
C ASN A 170 -20.29 6.06 5.32
N SER A 171 -21.01 7.06 4.82
CA SER A 171 -21.12 7.41 3.39
C SER A 171 -19.79 7.73 2.68
N ASN A 172 -18.76 8.17 3.40
CA ASN A 172 -17.49 8.59 2.79
C ASN A 172 -16.69 7.40 2.22
N LEU A 173 -16.54 6.28 2.96
CA LEU A 173 -15.83 5.10 2.43
C LEU A 173 -16.57 4.48 1.22
N ASN A 174 -17.89 4.65 1.15
CA ASN A 174 -18.73 4.11 0.08
C ASN A 174 -18.43 4.71 -1.30
N ASN A 175 -17.77 5.87 -1.39
CA ASN A 175 -17.37 6.49 -2.65
C ASN A 175 -15.84 6.46 -2.90
N GLU A 176 -15.03 5.74 -2.12
CA GLU A 176 -13.58 5.65 -2.33
C GLU A 176 -13.16 4.47 -3.22
N MET A 177 -12.01 4.61 -3.89
CA MET A 177 -11.24 3.53 -4.52
C MET A 177 -9.75 3.68 -4.20
N PHE A 178 -9.02 2.56 -4.24
CA PHE A 178 -7.57 2.55 -4.08
C PHE A 178 -6.89 2.44 -5.45
N VAL A 179 -6.22 3.51 -5.89
CA VAL A 179 -5.46 3.53 -7.14
C VAL A 179 -4.01 3.23 -6.82
N ARG A 180 -3.55 2.01 -7.10
CA ARG A 180 -2.13 1.67 -7.11
C ARG A 180 -1.46 2.27 -8.35
N PHE A 181 -0.19 2.62 -8.21
CA PHE A 181 0.61 3.13 -9.30
C PHE A 181 2.01 2.50 -9.33
N TYR A 182 2.52 2.30 -10.55
CA TYR A 182 3.80 1.66 -10.84
C TYR A 182 4.65 2.59 -11.71
N LEU A 183 5.79 3.05 -11.19
CA LEU A 183 6.83 3.77 -11.94
C LEU A 183 7.96 2.79 -12.30
N HIS A 184 9.06 3.30 -12.85
CA HIS A 184 10.20 2.46 -13.22
C HIS A 184 10.94 1.84 -12.02
N VAL A 185 11.18 2.64 -10.96
CA VAL A 185 11.89 2.24 -9.73
C VAL A 185 11.06 2.38 -8.45
N GLU A 186 9.86 2.96 -8.55
CA GLU A 186 8.96 3.21 -7.42
C GLU A 186 7.58 2.62 -7.66
N ARG A 187 6.80 2.49 -6.58
CA ARG A 187 5.41 2.03 -6.62
C ARG A 187 4.66 2.52 -5.40
N GLY A 188 3.35 2.65 -5.50
CA GLY A 188 2.53 3.08 -4.38
C GLY A 188 1.05 2.90 -4.61
N GLY A 189 0.25 3.62 -3.84
CA GLY A 189 -1.15 3.82 -4.12
C GLY A 189 -1.73 5.01 -3.35
N VAL A 190 -2.80 5.58 -3.92
CA VAL A 190 -3.57 6.67 -3.32
C VAL A 190 -5.02 6.25 -3.15
N ILE A 191 -5.63 6.72 -2.06
CA ILE A 191 -7.08 6.64 -1.86
C ILE A 191 -7.69 7.95 -2.38
N VAL A 192 -8.73 7.80 -3.19
CA VAL A 192 -9.40 8.87 -3.94
C VAL A 192 -10.89 8.56 -4.14
N PRO A 193 -11.75 9.57 -4.38
CA PRO A 193 -13.13 9.37 -4.81
C PRO A 193 -13.23 8.62 -6.15
N ARG A 194 -14.28 7.80 -6.34
CA ARG A 194 -14.54 7.05 -7.59
C ARG A 194 -14.93 7.95 -8.77
N ASP A 195 -15.58 9.07 -8.46
CA ASP A 195 -15.98 10.11 -9.41
C ASP A 195 -14.83 11.06 -9.81
N ILE A 196 -13.63 10.91 -9.22
CA ILE A 196 -12.46 11.72 -9.58
C ILE A 196 -12.18 11.70 -11.09
N SER A 197 -11.87 12.86 -11.65
CA SER A 197 -11.50 13.02 -13.07
C SER A 197 -10.06 12.56 -13.34
N PHE A 198 -9.71 12.38 -14.61
CA PHE A 198 -8.37 11.96 -15.04
C PHE A 198 -7.30 12.96 -14.56
N ASN A 199 -7.54 14.26 -14.74
CA ASN A 199 -6.65 15.29 -14.20
C ASN A 199 -6.62 15.32 -12.66
N GLY A 200 -7.73 14.96 -12.00
CA GLY A 200 -7.80 14.86 -10.54
C GLY A 200 -6.93 13.75 -9.98
N ILE A 201 -6.95 12.53 -10.55
CA ILE A 201 -6.09 11.44 -10.09
C ILE A 201 -4.60 11.74 -10.32
N ILE A 202 -4.26 12.39 -11.43
CA ILE A 202 -2.89 12.88 -11.67
C ILE A 202 -2.44 13.81 -10.53
N GLN A 203 -3.20 14.89 -10.28
CA GLN A 203 -2.88 15.84 -9.22
C GLN A 203 -2.86 15.20 -7.82
N ALA A 204 -3.70 14.20 -7.55
CA ALA A 204 -3.79 13.49 -6.27
C ALA A 204 -2.63 12.51 -6.00
N ILE A 205 -1.86 12.14 -7.04
CA ILE A 205 -0.58 11.42 -6.94
C ILE A 205 0.56 12.43 -6.83
N GLU A 206 0.64 13.40 -7.76
CA GLU A 206 1.72 14.41 -7.83
C GLU A 206 1.88 15.17 -6.50
N SER A 207 0.80 15.77 -6.00
CA SER A 207 0.81 16.61 -4.79
C SER A 207 1.04 15.84 -3.49
N ARG A 208 0.90 14.51 -3.49
CA ARG A 208 1.02 13.68 -2.29
C ARG A 208 2.44 13.14 -2.08
N PHE A 209 3.21 13.04 -3.16
CA PHE A 209 4.54 12.42 -3.17
C PHE A 209 5.64 13.33 -3.75
N ASP A 210 5.29 14.57 -4.10
CA ASP A 210 6.19 15.65 -4.52
C ASP A 210 7.00 15.30 -5.80
N PHE A 211 6.30 14.83 -6.83
CA PHE A 211 6.86 14.60 -8.16
C PHE A 211 5.83 14.90 -9.28
N GLN A 212 6.29 15.09 -10.51
CA GLN A 212 5.44 15.40 -11.67
C GLN A 212 5.20 14.16 -12.55
N LEU A 213 3.99 14.04 -13.11
CA LEU A 213 3.58 12.95 -13.98
C LEU A 213 3.53 13.38 -15.45
N ASN A 214 4.19 12.63 -16.32
CA ASN A 214 3.90 12.75 -17.75
C ASN A 214 2.56 12.05 -18.07
N LYS A 215 1.56 12.85 -18.42
CA LYS A 215 0.19 12.41 -18.76
C LYS A 215 0.16 11.49 -19.99
N GLU A 216 1.12 11.63 -20.91
CA GLU A 216 1.26 10.77 -22.10
C GLU A 216 1.77 9.34 -21.77
N ARG A 217 2.17 9.09 -20.52
CA ARG A 217 2.80 7.85 -20.06
C ARG A 217 1.97 7.06 -19.06
N ILE A 218 0.70 7.44 -18.90
CA ILE A 218 -0.27 6.78 -18.04
C ILE A 218 -0.99 5.66 -18.81
N SER A 219 -1.09 4.49 -18.21
CA SER A 219 -1.78 3.33 -18.77
C SER A 219 -2.39 2.46 -17.68
N TYR A 220 -3.36 1.63 -18.01
CA TYR A 220 -3.89 0.57 -17.15
C TYR A 220 -3.74 -0.79 -17.84
N LYS A 221 -4.09 -1.88 -17.13
CA LYS A 221 -4.29 -3.19 -17.75
C LYS A 221 -5.77 -3.52 -17.86
N ASN A 222 -6.21 -3.84 -19.08
CA ASN A 222 -7.59 -4.25 -19.36
C ASN A 222 -7.86 -5.68 -18.85
N GLY A 223 -9.12 -6.13 -18.96
CA GLY A 223 -9.53 -7.50 -18.62
C GLY A 223 -8.86 -8.61 -19.44
N ALA A 224 -8.23 -8.28 -20.58
CA ALA A 224 -7.45 -9.20 -21.43
C ALA A 224 -5.94 -9.18 -21.13
N TYR A 225 -5.50 -8.41 -20.12
CA TYR A 225 -4.10 -8.17 -19.72
C TYR A 225 -3.27 -7.27 -20.65
N ASP A 226 -3.87 -6.67 -21.68
CA ASP A 226 -3.21 -5.69 -22.54
C ASP A 226 -2.93 -4.38 -21.79
N MET A 227 -1.86 -3.69 -22.21
CA MET A 227 -1.56 -2.33 -21.76
C MET A 227 -2.36 -1.31 -22.57
N VAL A 228 -3.32 -0.63 -21.94
CA VAL A 228 -4.15 0.40 -22.58
C VAL A 228 -3.76 1.77 -22.03
N ALA A 229 -3.37 2.69 -22.92
CA ALA A 229 -3.01 4.06 -22.54
C ALA A 229 -4.25 4.89 -22.21
N ILE A 230 -4.10 5.86 -21.31
CA ILE A 230 -5.18 6.80 -20.93
C ILE A 230 -4.80 8.17 -21.47
N ARG A 231 -5.57 8.70 -22.42
CA ARG A 231 -5.34 9.98 -23.09
C ARG A 231 -6.25 11.09 -22.58
N ASP A 232 -7.50 10.74 -22.28
CA ASP A 232 -8.53 11.69 -21.87
C ASP A 232 -9.50 11.13 -20.82
N GLU A 233 -10.60 11.87 -20.58
CA GLU A 233 -11.63 11.53 -19.61
C GLU A 233 -12.54 10.37 -20.06
N GLU A 234 -12.64 10.07 -21.35
CA GLU A 234 -13.40 8.91 -21.86
C GLU A 234 -12.60 7.61 -21.66
N ASP A 235 -11.31 7.60 -22.01
CA ASP A 235 -10.40 6.49 -21.67
C ASP A 235 -10.42 6.20 -20.16
N TRP A 236 -10.42 7.24 -19.33
CA TRP A 236 -10.49 7.13 -17.88
C TRP A 236 -11.83 6.54 -17.38
N LYS A 237 -12.96 6.88 -18.01
CA LYS A 237 -14.26 6.23 -17.71
C LYS A 237 -14.24 4.76 -18.06
N VAL A 238 -13.68 4.37 -19.21
CA VAL A 238 -13.53 2.96 -19.62
C VAL A 238 -12.66 2.20 -18.61
N ALA A 239 -11.50 2.75 -18.25
CA ALA A 239 -10.58 2.16 -17.29
C ALA A 239 -11.22 1.97 -15.89
N LYS A 240 -11.99 2.95 -15.41
CA LYS A 240 -12.78 2.84 -14.16
C LYS A 240 -13.90 1.80 -14.28
N TRP A 241 -14.58 1.72 -15.43
CA TRP A 241 -15.65 0.75 -15.68
C TRP A 241 -15.11 -0.69 -15.69
N GLU A 242 -13.99 -0.96 -16.39
CA GLU A 242 -13.36 -2.28 -16.40
C GLU A 242 -12.90 -2.69 -15.00
N THR A 243 -12.23 -1.79 -14.27
CA THR A 243 -11.75 -2.04 -12.91
C THR A 243 -12.89 -2.51 -11.99
N LYS A 244 -14.07 -1.87 -12.09
CA LYS A 244 -15.28 -2.22 -11.32
C LYS A 244 -15.82 -3.63 -11.61
N HIS A 245 -15.58 -4.17 -12.80
CA HIS A 245 -16.05 -5.49 -13.23
C HIS A 245 -14.97 -6.58 -13.20
N SER A 246 -13.75 -6.25 -12.72
CA SER A 246 -12.63 -7.18 -12.58
C SER A 246 -12.63 -7.95 -11.25
N ASP A 247 -11.87 -9.05 -11.19
CA ASP A 247 -11.60 -9.81 -9.96
C ASP A 247 -10.88 -9.00 -8.85
N LYS A 248 -10.41 -7.78 -9.16
CA LYS A 248 -9.73 -6.84 -8.24
C LYS A 248 -10.62 -5.67 -7.82
N ALA A 249 -11.94 -5.78 -7.95
CA ALA A 249 -12.87 -4.67 -7.72
C ALA A 249 -12.56 -3.86 -6.44
N GLY A 250 -12.53 -2.53 -6.58
CA GLY A 250 -12.08 -1.59 -5.55
C GLY A 250 -10.61 -1.16 -5.64
N VAL A 251 -9.77 -1.89 -6.38
CA VAL A 251 -8.34 -1.57 -6.59
C VAL A 251 -8.01 -1.42 -8.07
N MET A 252 -7.53 -0.24 -8.45
CA MET A 252 -7.08 0.08 -9.81
C MET A 252 -5.55 -0.02 -9.91
N ASP A 253 -5.03 -0.47 -11.05
CA ASP A 253 -3.59 -0.57 -11.33
C ASP A 253 -3.20 0.39 -12.46
N LEU A 254 -2.51 1.49 -12.12
CA LEU A 254 -1.94 2.44 -13.10
C LEU A 254 -0.44 2.24 -13.30
N TYR A 255 -0.01 2.34 -14.55
CA TYR A 255 1.38 2.24 -14.98
C TYR A 255 1.84 3.58 -15.54
N LEU A 256 3.03 4.02 -15.13
CA LEU A 256 3.54 5.38 -15.29
C LEU A 256 4.98 5.30 -15.82
N TYR A 257 5.14 5.18 -17.16
CA TYR A 257 6.40 4.79 -17.81
C TYR A 257 7.00 5.83 -18.75
#